data_AF-A0A8X6FW21-F1
#
_entry.id   AF-A0A8X6FW21-F1
#
_cell.length_a   1.000
_cell.length_b   1.000
_cell.length_c   1.000
_cell.angle_alpha   90.00
_cell.angle_beta   90.00
_cell.angle_gamma   90.00
#
_symmetry.space_group_name_H-M   'P 1'
#
loop_
_entity.id
_entity.type
_entity.pdbx_description
1 polymer ?
#
loop_
_entity_poly.entity_id
_entity_poly.type
_entity_poly.pdbx_seq_one_letter_code
_entity_poly.pdbx_strand_id
1 'polypeptide(L)'
;MSTTEKPYILKRKQTTLRAAITKLSTKLNDPNSTQADIEFNTERLQIKLNELNLADDEIHDLLNDQEYSEDIIECEKYSENAHLQLFNSKLES
;
A
#
# COMPACT_ATOMS: atom_id res chain seq x y z
N MET A 1 26.40 2.11 -11.33
CA MET A 1 24.97 2.32 -11.00
C MET A 1 24.86 3.75 -10.54
N SER A 2 24.05 4.57 -11.22
CA SER A 2 23.92 5.99 -10.90
C SER A 2 23.12 6.13 -9.60
N THR A 3 23.59 6.94 -8.67
CA THR A 3 22.99 7.14 -7.34
C THR A 3 21.54 7.67 -7.39
N THR A 4 21.11 8.19 -8.54
CA THR A 4 19.75 8.69 -8.82
C THR A 4 18.75 7.63 -9.32
N GLU A 5 19.20 6.45 -9.74
CA GLU A 5 18.29 5.43 -10.32
C GLU A 5 17.50 4.68 -9.23
N LYS A 6 18.13 4.43 -8.08
CA LYS A 6 17.51 3.64 -7.00
C LYS A 6 16.27 4.33 -6.40
N PRO A 7 16.30 5.63 -6.01
CA PRO A 7 15.12 6.31 -5.50
C PRO A 7 13.98 6.36 -6.53
N TYR A 8 14.31 6.59 -7.81
CA TYR A 8 13.32 6.63 -8.89
C TYR A 8 12.62 5.27 -9.10
N ILE A 9 13.38 4.17 -9.08
CA ILE A 9 12.82 2.82 -9.20
C ILE A 9 11.91 2.51 -8.01
N LEU A 10 12.33 2.88 -6.79
CA LEU A 10 11.53 2.66 -5.59
C LEU A 10 10.24 3.47 -5.59
N LYS A 11 10.27 4.77 -5.94
CA LYS A 11 9.04 5.59 -6.07
C LYS A 11 8.07 5.04 -7.13
N ARG A 12 8.60 4.51 -8.24
CA ARG A 12 7.78 3.83 -9.25
C ARG A 12 7.15 2.54 -8.72
N LYS A 13 7.89 1.76 -7.92
CA LYS A 13 7.37 0.57 -7.24
C LYS A 13 6.28 0.96 -6.24
N GLN A 14 6.53 1.96 -5.39
CA GLN A 14 5.56 2.52 -4.44
C GLN A 14 4.26 2.94 -5.13
N THR A 15 4.35 3.70 -6.23
CA THR A 15 3.18 4.11 -7.02
C THR A 15 2.38 2.90 -7.55
N THR A 16 3.09 1.88 -8.04
CA THR A 16 2.47 0.66 -8.55
C THR A 16 1.77 -0.13 -7.43
N LEU A 17 2.37 -0.20 -6.25
CA LEU A 17 1.81 -0.85 -5.07
C LEU A 17 0.57 -0.10 -4.55
N ARG A 18 0.63 1.23 -4.42
CA ARG A 18 -0.53 2.07 -4.07
C ARG A 18 -1.70 1.82 -5.03
N ALA A 19 -1.44 1.79 -6.34
CA ALA A 19 -2.49 1.49 -7.33
C ALA A 19 -3.08 0.07 -7.20
N ALA A 20 -2.26 -0.93 -6.83
CA ALA A 20 -2.72 -2.29 -6.59
C ALA A 20 -3.59 -2.38 -5.33
N ILE A 21 -3.17 -1.73 -4.24
CA ILE A 21 -3.89 -1.63 -2.96
C ILE A 21 -5.25 -0.97 -3.17
N THR A 22 -5.31 0.15 -3.91
CA THR A 22 -6.58 0.81 -4.24
C THR A 22 -7.52 -0.13 -4.98
N LYS A 23 -7.03 -0.85 -6.00
CA LYS A 23 -7.85 -1.81 -6.75
C LYS A 23 -8.38 -2.95 -5.88
N LEU A 24 -7.54 -3.51 -5.01
CA LEU A 24 -7.94 -4.58 -4.09
C LEU A 24 -8.97 -4.07 -3.07
N SER A 25 -8.76 -2.86 -2.54
CA SER A 25 -9.70 -2.20 -1.64
C SER A 25 -11.06 -1.96 -2.31
N THR A 26 -11.09 -1.50 -3.57
CA THR A 26 -12.34 -1.35 -4.32
C THR A 26 -13.07 -2.69 -4.48
N LYS A 27 -12.35 -3.78 -4.73
CA LYS A 27 -12.95 -5.12 -4.82
C LYS A 27 -13.52 -5.59 -3.49
N LEU A 28 -12.86 -5.32 -2.38
CA LEU A 28 -13.38 -5.66 -1.05
C LEU A 28 -14.68 -4.92 -0.70
N ASN A 29 -14.91 -3.74 -1.27
CA ASN A 29 -16.14 -2.97 -1.10
C ASN A 29 -17.23 -3.33 -2.12
N ASP A 30 -17.01 -4.27 -3.03
CA ASP A 30 -18.03 -4.67 -4.00
C ASP A 30 -19.08 -5.53 -3.29
N PRO A 31 -20.35 -5.09 -3.20
CA PRO A 31 -21.43 -5.82 -2.52
C PRO A 31 -21.78 -7.16 -3.20
N ASN A 32 -21.27 -7.40 -4.42
CA ASN A 32 -21.46 -8.66 -5.14
C ASN A 32 -20.32 -9.68 -4.90
N SER A 33 -19.31 -9.32 -4.11
CA SER A 33 -18.20 -10.23 -3.79
C SER A 33 -18.69 -11.44 -3.02
N THR A 34 -18.21 -12.63 -3.39
CA THR A 34 -18.43 -13.83 -2.58
C THR A 34 -17.47 -13.83 -1.39
N GLN A 35 -17.76 -14.66 -0.38
CA GLN A 35 -16.86 -14.84 0.76
C GLN A 35 -15.44 -15.27 0.32
N ALA A 36 -15.35 -16.14 -0.68
CA ALA A 36 -14.05 -16.56 -1.24
C ALA A 36 -13.31 -15.41 -1.94
N ASP A 37 -14.04 -14.50 -2.60
CA ASP A 37 -13.46 -13.29 -3.19
C ASP A 37 -12.94 -12.34 -2.10
N ILE A 38 -13.68 -12.19 -1.00
CA ILE A 38 -13.29 -11.36 0.13
C ILE A 38 -12.01 -11.90 0.77
N GLU A 39 -11.93 -13.21 1.05
CA GLU A 39 -10.74 -13.86 1.62
C GLU A 39 -9.52 -13.71 0.69
N PHE A 40 -9.69 -14.04 -0.60
CA PHE A 40 -8.62 -13.93 -1.60
C PHE A 40 -8.09 -12.50 -1.75
N ASN A 41 -8.99 -11.51 -1.82
CA ASN A 41 -8.58 -10.12 -1.97
C ASN A 41 -7.98 -9.56 -0.66
N THR A 42 -8.44 -10.02 0.51
CA THR A 42 -7.89 -9.66 1.83
C THR A 42 -6.45 -10.15 1.98
N GLU A 43 -6.16 -11.42 1.66
CA GLU A 43 -4.79 -11.95 1.70
C GLU A 43 -3.85 -11.17 0.77
N ARG A 44 -4.32 -10.89 -0.45
CA ARG A 44 -3.53 -10.11 -1.42
C ARG A 44 -3.31 -8.67 -0.97
N LEU A 45 -4.31 -8.05 -0.34
CA LEU A 45 -4.19 -6.70 0.19
C LEU A 45 -3.13 -6.67 1.31
N GLN A 46 -3.14 -7.65 2.21
CA GLN A 46 -2.14 -7.80 3.26
C GLN A 46 -0.72 -7.95 2.70
N ILE A 47 -0.53 -8.80 1.69
CA ILE A 47 0.77 -8.97 1.01
C ILE A 47 1.25 -7.66 0.39
N LYS A 48 0.35 -6.94 -0.31
CA LYS A 48 0.71 -5.68 -0.99
C LYS A 48 0.99 -4.54 -0.01
N LEU A 49 0.32 -4.50 1.14
CA LEU A 49 0.65 -3.57 2.21
C LEU A 49 2.04 -3.84 2.79
N ASN A 50 2.39 -5.10 3.05
CA ASN A 50 3.74 -5.44 3.51
C ASN A 50 4.81 -5.06 2.47
N GLU A 51 4.56 -5.32 1.18
CA GLU A 51 5.47 -4.90 0.10
C GLU A 51 5.61 -3.36 0.01
N LEU A 52 4.53 -2.62 0.30
CA LEU A 52 4.53 -1.15 0.31
C LEU A 52 5.34 -0.62 1.49
N ASN A 53 5.10 -1.12 2.71
CA ASN A 53 5.84 -0.72 3.90
C ASN A 53 7.36 -0.91 3.72
N LEU A 54 7.78 -2.06 3.16
CA LEU A 54 9.21 -2.29 2.87
C LEU A 54 9.77 -1.31 1.83
N ALA A 55 8.97 -0.94 0.82
CA ALA A 55 9.39 0.04 -0.16
C ALA A 55 9.47 1.45 0.44
N ASP A 56 8.54 1.80 1.32
CA ASP A 56 8.51 3.09 2.03
C ASP A 56 9.72 3.21 2.96
N ASP A 57 10.04 2.16 3.74
CA ASP A 57 11.25 2.11 4.58
C ASP A 57 12.53 2.31 3.76
N GLU A 58 12.66 1.62 2.61
CA GLU A 58 13.81 1.79 1.72
C GLU A 58 13.87 3.19 1.07
N ILE A 59 12.73 3.82 0.82
CA ILE A 59 12.67 5.20 0.30
C ILE A 59 13.12 6.16 1.39
N HIS A 60 12.56 6.02 2.59
CA HIS A 60 12.85 6.86 3.74
C HIS A 60 14.35 6.91 4.07
N ASP A 61 15.06 5.79 4.00
CA ASP A 61 16.52 5.71 4.18
C ASP A 61 17.32 6.54 3.15
N LEU A 62 16.69 6.91 2.02
CA LEU A 62 17.30 7.63 0.91
C LEU A 62 16.88 9.10 0.83
N LEU A 63 15.89 9.53 1.63
CA LEU A 63 15.38 10.89 1.64
C LEU A 63 16.15 11.77 2.62
N ASN A 64 16.20 13.07 2.36
CA ASN A 64 16.61 14.04 3.38
C ASN A 64 15.45 14.35 4.34
N ASP A 65 15.74 14.99 5.47
CA ASP A 65 14.75 15.23 6.54
C ASP A 65 13.46 15.95 6.06
N GLN A 66 13.58 16.89 5.11
CA GLN A 66 12.44 17.60 4.55
C GLN A 66 11.61 16.67 3.65
N GLU A 67 12.25 15.96 2.74
CA GLU A 67 11.58 15.02 1.84
C GLU A 67 10.94 13.86 2.61
N TYR A 68 11.61 13.37 3.66
CA TYR A 68 11.09 12.33 4.55
C TYR A 68 9.81 12.79 5.26
N SER A 69 9.81 14.00 5.81
CA SER A 69 8.64 14.56 6.51
C SER A 69 7.43 14.69 5.59
N GLU A 70 7.63 15.02 4.32
CA GLU A 70 6.57 15.10 3.31
C GLU A 70 6.06 13.71 2.89
N ASP A 71 6.96 12.75 2.69
CA ASP A 71 6.62 11.38 2.27
C ASP A 71 5.84 10.63 3.36
N ILE A 72 6.23 10.79 4.64
CA ILE A 72 5.60 10.09 5.77
C ILE A 72 4.11 10.42 5.91
N ILE A 73 3.72 11.68 5.71
CA ILE A 73 2.33 12.13 5.80
C ILE A 73 1.48 11.47 4.69
N GLU A 74 2.06 11.25 3.52
CA GLU A 74 1.37 10.56 2.42
C GLU A 74 1.26 9.05 2.68
N CYS A 75 2.34 8.43 3.19
CA CYS A 75 2.37 7.02 3.55
C CYS A 75 1.37 6.67 4.66
N GLU A 76 1.28 7.48 5.71
CA GLU A 76 0.31 7.29 6.81
C GLU A 76 -1.13 7.29 6.29
N LYS A 77 -1.51 8.24 5.44
CA LYS A 77 -2.86 8.30 4.85
C LYS A 77 -3.23 7.04 4.06
N TYR A 78 -2.27 6.51 3.29
CA TYR A 78 -2.50 5.29 2.51
C TYR A 78 -2.59 4.05 3.41
N SER A 79 -1.73 3.96 4.44
CA SER A 79 -1.71 2.86 5.40
C SER A 79 -3.01 2.80 6.22
N GLU A 80 -3.45 3.94 6.77
CA GLU A 80 -4.69 4.05 7.55
C GLU A 80 -5.91 3.62 6.73
N ASN A 81 -6.03 4.10 5.49
CA ASN A 81 -7.15 3.70 4.64
C ASN A 81 -7.14 2.20 4.36
N ALA A 82 -5.99 1.64 3.99
CA ALA A 82 -5.90 0.21 3.68
C ALA A 82 -6.17 -0.67 4.91
N HIS A 83 -5.73 -0.26 6.10
CA HIS A 83 -6.05 -0.92 7.37
C HIS A 83 -7.54 -0.85 7.71
N LEU A 84 -8.20 0.29 7.48
CA LEU A 84 -9.66 0.40 7.64
C LEU A 84 -10.41 -0.57 6.73
N GLN A 85 -9.96 -0.74 5.49
CA GLN A 85 -10.56 -1.71 4.56
C GLN A 85 -10.38 -3.16 5.03
N LEU A 86 -9.19 -3.52 5.52
CA LEU A 86 -8.94 -4.84 6.11
C LEU A 86 -9.76 -5.09 7.38
N PHE A 87 -9.99 -4.05 8.19
CA PHE A 87 -10.80 -4.16 9.38
C PHE A 87 -12.27 -4.39 9.03
N ASN A 88 -12.80 -3.63 8.07
CA ASN A 88 -14.17 -3.79 7.60
C ASN A 88 -14.41 -5.14 6.94
N SER A 89 -13.46 -5.63 6.12
CA SER A 89 -13.61 -6.94 5.48
C SER A 89 -13.70 -8.10 6.47
N LYS A 90 -13.11 -7.96 7.67
CA LYS A 90 -13.20 -8.93 8.76
C LYS A 90 -14.48 -8.83 9.59
N LEU A 91 -15.19 -7.69 9.54
CA LEU A 91 -16.46 -7.51 10.24
C LEU A 91 -17.65 -7.97 9.41
N GLU A 92 -17.53 -7.95 8.08
CA GLU A 92 -18.58 -8.36 7.15
C GLU A 92 -18.52 -9.86 6.76
N SER A 93 -17.42 -10.57 7.10
CA SER A 93 -17.27 -12.03 6.99
C SER A 93 -17.83 -12.78 8.19
#